data_AF-A0A7S1X7D4-F1
#
_entry.id   AF-A0A7S1X7D4-F1
#
_cell.length_a   1.000
_cell.length_b   1.000
_cell.length_c   1.000
_cell.angle_alpha   90.00
_cell.angle_beta   90.00
_cell.angle_gamma   90.00
#
_symmetry.space_group_name_H-M   'P 1'
#
loop_
_entity.id
_entity.type
_entity.pdbx_description
1 polymer ?
#
loop_
_entity_poly.entity_id
_entity_poly.type
_entity_poly.pdbx_seq_one_letter_code
_entity_poly.pdbx_strand_id
1 'polypeptide(L)'
;TGLHCGIPVGMAPGSPAPLGMRVESGDNGRCRVNFAVTSRTAAAMALVLIRDKSSQGAENTCLEIALDPVTNKTGNIWHLEINYLDLSNLHYGWRADGDQSWEGGGRFHPAKVMMDPYSKLITELALPPTACLLPGGPHKAWLGRLHAQD
;
A
#
# COMPACT_ATOMS: atom_id res chain seq x y z
N THR A 1 12.36 17.71 -9.91
CA THR A 1 11.69 16.46 -9.47
C THR A 1 12.26 16.10 -8.10
N GLY A 2 11.84 16.87 -7.08
CA GLY A 2 12.44 16.82 -5.75
C GLY A 2 11.87 15.68 -4.92
N LEU A 3 12.78 14.75 -4.58
CA LEU A 3 12.69 13.65 -3.63
C LEU A 3 11.56 13.77 -2.58
N HIS A 4 10.57 12.89 -2.71
CA HIS A 4 9.65 12.57 -1.64
C HIS A 4 10.45 11.82 -0.56
N CYS A 5 10.70 12.48 0.57
CA CYS A 5 11.39 11.89 1.72
C CYS A 5 10.34 11.31 2.68
N GLY A 6 10.17 9.98 2.65
CA GLY A 6 9.42 9.24 3.66
C GLY A 6 10.39 8.71 4.71
N ILE A 7 10.24 9.13 5.98
CA ILE A 7 11.05 8.61 7.08
C ILE A 7 10.28 7.47 7.76
N PRO A 8 10.87 6.27 7.91
CA PRO A 8 10.22 5.14 8.57
C PRO A 8 10.20 5.34 10.08
N VAL A 9 9.11 5.86 10.65
CA VAL A 9 8.88 5.82 12.10
C VAL A 9 7.88 4.70 12.39
N GLY A 10 8.30 3.66 13.13
CA GLY A 10 7.41 2.60 13.62
C GLY A 10 7.21 1.36 12.73
N MET A 11 8.06 1.15 11.72
CA MET A 11 7.96 0.00 10.82
C MET A 11 8.96 -1.11 11.16
N ALA A 12 8.51 -2.35 11.08
CA ALA A 12 9.34 -3.54 11.18
C ALA A 12 9.36 -4.29 9.83
N PRO A 13 10.33 -5.20 9.59
CA PRO A 13 10.40 -5.97 8.34
C PRO A 13 9.11 -6.73 8.01
N GLY A 14 8.32 -7.10 9.02
CA GLY A 14 7.12 -7.92 8.85
C GLY A 14 7.43 -9.37 8.49
N SER A 15 6.40 -10.10 8.06
CA SER A 15 6.44 -11.51 7.70
C SER A 15 5.90 -11.72 6.29
N PRO A 16 6.51 -12.62 5.48
CA PRO A 16 6.00 -12.97 4.15
C PRO A 16 4.70 -13.80 4.20
N ALA A 17 4.27 -14.25 5.37
CA ALA A 17 3.03 -15.01 5.53
C ALA A 17 2.25 -14.58 6.78
N PRO A 18 0.90 -14.61 6.74
CA PRO A 18 0.06 -14.91 5.56
C PRO A 18 0.09 -13.78 4.52
N LEU A 19 -0.34 -14.08 3.28
CA LEU A 19 -0.50 -13.06 2.23
C LEU A 19 -1.71 -12.15 2.52
N GLY A 20 -1.64 -10.93 2.01
CA GLY A 20 -2.58 -9.84 2.26
C GLY A 20 -2.27 -9.07 3.53
N MET A 21 -3.29 -8.39 4.02
CA MET A 21 -3.25 -7.69 5.31
C MET A 21 -3.66 -8.61 6.45
N ARG A 22 -2.93 -8.54 7.57
CA ARG A 22 -3.23 -9.26 8.81
C ARG A 22 -3.09 -8.36 10.02
N VAL A 23 -4.13 -8.28 10.86
CA VAL A 23 -4.00 -7.63 12.17
C VAL A 23 -3.33 -8.59 13.14
N GLU A 24 -2.15 -8.22 13.63
CA GLU A 24 -1.35 -9.04 14.55
C GLU A 24 -1.75 -8.81 16.01
N SER A 25 -2.04 -7.55 16.37
CA SER A 25 -2.55 -7.19 17.69
C SER A 25 -3.18 -5.80 17.65
N GLY A 26 -4.05 -5.47 18.61
CA GLY A 26 -4.60 -4.12 18.76
C GLY A 26 -4.63 -3.66 20.21
N ASP A 27 -4.37 -2.37 20.42
CA ASP A 27 -4.50 -1.69 21.71
C ASP A 27 -5.02 -0.26 21.50
N ASN A 28 -5.98 0.17 22.32
CA ASN A 28 -6.52 1.54 22.32
C ASN A 28 -6.91 2.10 20.94
N GLY A 29 -7.51 1.26 20.08
CA GLY A 29 -7.92 1.65 18.72
C GLY A 29 -6.78 1.74 17.71
N ARG A 30 -5.57 1.30 18.06
CA ARG A 30 -4.42 1.20 17.17
C ARG A 30 -3.96 -0.23 17.03
N CYS A 31 -3.57 -0.63 15.83
CA CYS A 31 -3.24 -2.00 15.49
C CYS A 31 -1.79 -2.13 15.02
N ARG A 32 -1.19 -3.29 15.32
CA ARG A 32 -0.01 -3.77 14.60
C ARG A 32 -0.50 -4.60 13.42
N VAL A 33 -0.10 -4.21 12.22
CA VAL A 33 -0.63 -4.80 10.98
C VAL A 33 0.52 -5.23 10.09
N ASN A 34 0.51 -6.50 9.70
CA ASN A 34 1.40 -7.04 8.69
C ASN A 34 0.75 -6.97 7.31
N PHE A 35 1.53 -6.59 6.30
CA PHE A 35 1.13 -6.61 4.90
C PHE A 35 2.09 -7.50 4.13
N ALA A 36 1.58 -8.39 3.28
CA ALA A 36 2.39 -9.23 2.42
C ALA A 36 1.78 -9.41 1.04
N VAL A 37 2.54 -9.15 -0.03
CA VAL A 37 2.06 -9.30 -1.42
C VAL A 37 3.10 -10.01 -2.28
N THR A 38 2.65 -10.88 -3.18
CA THR A 38 3.55 -11.59 -4.09
C THR A 38 3.85 -10.75 -5.34
N SER A 39 5.13 -10.58 -5.66
CA SER A 39 5.58 -10.10 -6.96
C SER A 39 7.02 -10.56 -7.20
N ARG A 40 7.19 -11.49 -8.16
CA ARG A 40 8.50 -12.02 -8.55
C ARG A 40 9.37 -10.96 -9.24
N THR A 41 8.78 -10.22 -10.17
CA THR A 41 9.50 -9.38 -11.14
C THR A 41 9.50 -7.89 -10.80
N ALA A 42 8.81 -7.46 -9.74
CA ALA A 42 8.92 -6.06 -9.29
C ALA A 42 10.36 -5.77 -8.83
N ALA A 43 10.89 -4.65 -9.31
CA ALA A 43 12.17 -4.09 -8.90
C ALA A 43 12.02 -3.24 -7.63
N ALA A 44 10.88 -2.56 -7.46
CA ALA A 44 10.55 -1.82 -6.25
C ALA A 44 9.05 -1.97 -5.91
N MET A 45 8.73 -1.83 -4.64
CA MET A 45 7.36 -1.90 -4.12
C MET A 45 7.16 -0.81 -3.08
N ALA A 46 5.98 -0.20 -3.08
CA ALA A 46 5.55 0.70 -2.03
C ALA A 46 4.13 0.36 -1.58
N LEU A 47 3.90 0.38 -0.27
CA LEU A 47 2.56 0.34 0.31
C LEU A 47 1.99 1.76 0.29
N VAL A 48 0.81 1.91 -0.29
CA VAL A 48 0.07 3.16 -0.36
C VAL A 48 -1.10 3.09 0.60
N LEU A 49 -1.14 3.97 1.60
CA LEU A 49 -2.22 4.09 2.57
C LEU A 49 -3.01 5.36 2.30
N ILE A 50 -4.33 5.25 2.23
CA ILE A 50 -5.23 6.38 1.99
C ILE A 50 -6.29 6.43 3.07
N ARG A 51 -6.36 7.56 3.78
CA ARG A 51 -7.43 7.83 4.74
C ARG A 51 -8.56 8.55 4.05
N ASP A 52 -9.73 7.92 4.07
CA ASP A 52 -10.97 8.48 3.55
C ASP A 52 -11.52 9.51 4.54
N LYS A 53 -11.64 10.75 4.07
CA LYS A 53 -12.18 11.89 4.80
C LYS A 53 -13.40 12.49 4.11
N SER A 54 -13.94 11.81 3.10
CA SER A 54 -15.07 12.30 2.30
C SER A 54 -16.32 12.58 3.14
N SER A 55 -16.59 11.78 4.18
CA SER A 55 -17.69 11.99 5.13
C SER A 55 -17.55 13.28 5.95
N GLN A 56 -16.35 13.86 6.02
CA GLN A 56 -16.06 15.12 6.72
C GLN A 56 -16.03 16.31 5.75
N GLY A 57 -16.33 16.10 4.46
CA GLY A 57 -16.20 17.12 3.42
C GLY A 57 -14.75 17.55 3.15
N ALA A 58 -13.78 16.75 3.59
CA ALA A 58 -12.36 17.03 3.44
C ALA A 58 -11.70 16.11 2.40
N GLU A 59 -10.59 16.57 1.85
CA GLU A 59 -9.78 15.79 0.91
C GLU A 59 -9.11 14.58 1.60
N ASN A 60 -9.05 13.46 0.88
CA ASN A 60 -8.38 12.25 1.36
C ASN A 60 -6.88 12.52 1.58
N THR A 61 -6.25 11.77 2.48
CA THR A 61 -4.80 11.89 2.70
C THR A 61 -4.08 10.61 2.35
N CYS A 62 -2.92 10.72 1.70
CA CYS A 62 -2.10 9.59 1.27
C CYS A 62 -0.77 9.56 2.02
N LEU A 63 -0.36 8.36 2.42
CA LEU A 63 1.00 8.04 2.88
C LEU A 63 1.53 6.91 2.01
N GLU A 64 2.71 7.10 1.41
CA GLU A 64 3.39 6.07 0.63
C GLU A 64 4.66 5.63 1.34
N ILE A 65 4.81 4.33 1.48
CA ILE A 65 5.90 3.67 2.21
C ILE A 65 6.66 2.81 1.22
N ALA A 66 7.86 3.25 0.84
CA ALA A 66 8.75 2.44 0.00
C ALA A 66 9.35 1.29 0.81
N LEU A 67 9.33 0.08 0.25
CA LEU A 67 9.90 -1.12 0.86
C LEU A 67 11.36 -1.29 0.42
N ASP A 68 12.22 -1.66 1.36
CA ASP A 68 13.60 -2.04 1.05
C ASP A 68 13.63 -3.47 0.47
N PRO A 69 14.08 -3.69 -0.78
CA PRO A 69 14.13 -5.04 -1.36
C PRO A 69 15.06 -6.01 -0.62
N VAL A 70 15.97 -5.54 0.23
CA VAL A 70 16.85 -6.38 1.05
C VAL A 70 16.16 -6.81 2.34
N THR A 71 15.40 -5.92 2.96
CA THR A 71 14.80 -6.12 4.30
C THR A 71 13.34 -6.57 4.23
N ASN A 72 12.58 -6.00 3.29
CA ASN A 72 11.13 -6.12 3.14
C ASN A 72 10.73 -7.06 2.00
N LYS A 73 11.60 -8.00 1.63
CA LYS A 73 11.30 -9.02 0.61
C LYS A 73 11.92 -10.36 0.97
N THR A 74 11.10 -11.40 1.03
CA THR A 74 11.54 -12.79 1.21
C THR A 74 11.11 -13.61 0.00
N GLY A 75 12.08 -14.08 -0.79
CA GLY A 75 11.80 -14.74 -2.07
C GLY A 75 11.06 -13.83 -3.03
N ASN A 76 9.81 -14.17 -3.34
CA ASN A 76 8.95 -13.36 -4.23
C ASN A 76 7.90 -12.54 -3.48
N ILE A 77 7.97 -12.49 -2.15
CA ILE A 77 6.95 -11.86 -1.32
C ILE A 77 7.52 -10.58 -0.72
N TRP A 78 6.87 -9.47 -1.00
CA TRP A 78 7.13 -8.18 -0.38
C TRP A 78 6.30 -8.06 0.89
N HIS A 79 6.90 -7.58 1.97
CA HIS A 79 6.21 -7.49 3.25
C HIS A 79 6.74 -6.38 4.15
N LEU A 80 5.87 -5.86 5.01
CA LEU A 80 6.20 -4.95 6.09
C LEU A 80 5.19 -5.07 7.22
N GLU A 81 5.59 -4.64 8.41
CA GLU A 81 4.69 -4.47 9.53
C GLU A 81 4.68 -3.02 9.99
N ILE A 82 3.48 -2.48 10.19
CA ILE A 82 3.25 -1.13 10.71
C ILE A 82 2.69 -1.24 12.11
N ASN A 83 3.37 -0.61 13.07
CA ASN A 83 2.89 -0.50 14.43
C ASN A 83 1.98 0.72 14.60
N TYR A 84 1.04 0.62 15.55
CA TYR A 84 0.17 1.71 15.98
C TYR A 84 -0.72 2.32 14.88
N LEU A 85 -1.15 1.50 13.92
CA LEU A 85 -1.99 1.90 12.80
C LEU A 85 -3.46 2.01 13.22
N ASP A 86 -4.05 3.19 13.07
CA ASP A 86 -5.49 3.37 13.18
C ASP A 86 -6.17 3.00 11.87
N LEU A 87 -6.97 1.92 11.91
CA LEU A 87 -7.65 1.33 10.75
C LEU A 87 -8.92 2.10 10.33
N SER A 88 -9.38 3.08 11.13
CA SER A 88 -10.62 3.80 10.85
C SER A 88 -10.55 4.55 9.51
N ASN A 89 -11.51 4.25 8.62
CA ASN A 89 -11.58 4.82 7.27
C ASN A 89 -10.27 4.70 6.47
N LEU A 90 -9.45 3.70 6.77
CA LEU A 90 -8.17 3.51 6.11
C LEU A 90 -8.31 2.50 4.98
N HIS A 91 -7.69 2.83 3.84
CA HIS A 91 -7.59 2.00 2.67
C HIS A 91 -6.13 1.80 2.31
N TYR A 92 -5.82 0.71 1.60
CA TYR A 92 -4.48 0.40 1.15
C TYR A 92 -4.44 -0.16 -0.26
N GLY A 93 -3.29 0.00 -0.90
CA GLY A 93 -2.94 -0.61 -2.16
C GLY A 93 -1.43 -0.65 -2.33
N TRP A 94 -0.99 -1.13 -3.48
CA TRP A 94 0.41 -1.32 -3.80
C TRP A 94 0.81 -0.51 -5.02
N ARG A 95 1.98 0.11 -4.97
CA ARG A 95 2.63 0.70 -6.14
C ARG A 95 3.86 -0.14 -6.42
N ALA A 96 3.95 -0.68 -7.63
CA ALA A 96 5.09 -1.50 -8.04
C ALA A 96 5.78 -0.88 -9.24
N ASP A 97 7.11 -0.92 -9.19
CA ASP A 97 7.98 -0.54 -10.30
C ASP A 97 8.76 -1.76 -10.77
N GLY A 98 9.15 -1.76 -12.05
CA GLY A 98 9.81 -2.86 -12.72
C GLY A 98 9.76 -2.70 -14.23
N ASP A 99 9.99 -3.81 -14.93
CA ASP A 99 9.97 -3.81 -16.39
C ASP A 99 8.58 -3.41 -16.93
N GLN A 100 8.58 -2.43 -17.84
CA GLN A 100 7.37 -1.89 -18.49
C GLN A 100 7.27 -2.36 -19.95
N SER A 101 8.25 -3.14 -20.44
CA SER A 101 8.30 -3.59 -21.81
C SER A 101 7.32 -4.74 -22.08
N TRP A 102 6.65 -4.68 -23.23
CA TRP A 102 5.77 -5.77 -23.69
C TRP A 102 6.55 -7.07 -23.89
N GLU A 103 7.77 -6.98 -24.41
CA GLU A 103 8.62 -8.11 -24.78
C GLU A 103 9.12 -8.89 -23.56
N GLY A 104 9.44 -8.19 -22.46
CA GLY A 104 9.81 -8.82 -21.19
C GLY A 104 8.61 -9.35 -20.39
N GLY A 105 7.38 -9.19 -20.91
CA GLY A 105 6.14 -9.55 -20.22
C GLY A 105 5.83 -8.67 -19.02
N GLY A 106 6.61 -7.60 -18.81
CA GLY A 106 6.46 -6.62 -17.77
C GLY A 106 5.36 -5.62 -18.11
N ARG A 107 4.49 -5.34 -17.14
CA ARG A 107 3.44 -4.31 -17.27
C ARG A 107 3.38 -3.44 -16.03
N PHE A 108 4.53 -3.25 -15.37
CA PHE A 108 4.60 -2.39 -14.21
C PHE A 108 4.27 -0.96 -14.62
N HIS A 109 3.46 -0.30 -13.82
CA HIS A 109 3.09 1.08 -14.06
C HIS A 109 3.21 1.83 -12.74
N PRO A 110 4.40 2.34 -12.39
CA PRO A 110 4.65 2.92 -11.08
C PRO A 110 3.74 4.10 -10.79
N ALA A 111 3.16 4.76 -11.79
CA ALA A 111 2.20 5.83 -11.54
C ALA A 111 0.80 5.38 -11.05
N LYS A 112 0.47 4.08 -11.07
CA LYS A 112 -0.83 3.54 -10.63
C LYS A 112 -0.75 2.92 -9.24
N VAL A 113 -1.78 3.14 -8.43
CA VAL A 113 -2.02 2.38 -7.20
C VAL A 113 -2.85 1.15 -7.56
N MET A 114 -2.33 -0.02 -7.25
CA MET A 114 -2.96 -1.31 -7.53
C MET A 114 -3.66 -1.85 -6.28
N MET A 115 -4.73 -2.58 -6.49
CA MET A 115 -5.41 -3.32 -5.42
C MET A 115 -4.55 -4.50 -4.94
N ASP A 116 -4.61 -4.81 -3.64
CA ASP A 116 -4.05 -6.07 -3.12
C ASP A 116 -4.91 -7.27 -3.56
N PRO A 117 -4.36 -8.27 -4.29
CA PRO A 117 -5.08 -9.48 -4.70
C PRO A 117 -5.67 -10.29 -3.54
N TYR A 118 -5.13 -10.14 -2.34
CA TYR A 118 -5.52 -10.86 -1.13
C TYR A 118 -6.39 -10.01 -0.20
N SER A 119 -6.83 -8.82 -0.63
CA SER A 119 -7.73 -7.99 0.18
C SER A 119 -9.07 -8.68 0.39
N LYS A 120 -9.51 -8.77 1.64
CA LYS A 120 -10.81 -9.33 2.03
C LYS A 120 -11.98 -8.41 1.66
N LEU A 121 -11.75 -7.10 1.66
CA LEU A 121 -12.73 -6.08 1.34
C LEU A 121 -12.13 -5.07 0.38
N ILE A 122 -12.88 -4.70 -0.66
CA ILE A 122 -12.44 -3.79 -1.70
C ILE A 122 -13.50 -2.71 -1.88
N THR A 123 -13.05 -1.47 -1.97
CA THR A 123 -13.92 -0.31 -2.22
C THR A 123 -13.28 0.59 -3.26
N GLU A 124 -14.11 1.27 -4.06
CA GLU A 124 -13.64 2.34 -4.92
C GLU A 124 -13.49 3.62 -4.08
N LEU A 125 -12.32 4.27 -4.14
CA LEU A 125 -12.04 5.49 -3.41
C LEU A 125 -11.45 6.55 -4.33
N ALA A 126 -11.82 7.81 -4.09
CA ALA A 126 -11.18 8.95 -4.74
C ALA A 126 -9.72 9.10 -4.27
N LEU A 127 -8.79 9.16 -5.21
CA LEU A 127 -7.38 9.36 -4.93
C LEU A 127 -7.10 10.85 -4.68
N PRO A 128 -6.37 11.20 -3.60
CA PRO A 128 -5.90 12.57 -3.45
C PRO A 128 -4.80 12.88 -4.49
N PRO A 129 -4.56 14.15 -4.83
CA PRO A 129 -3.54 14.58 -5.79
C PRO A 129 -2.15 14.01 -5.48
N THR A 130 -1.81 13.85 -4.20
CA THR A 130 -0.54 13.25 -3.76
C THR A 130 -0.37 11.79 -4.16
N ALA A 131 -1.47 11.06 -4.42
CA ALA A 131 -1.44 9.68 -4.91
C ALA A 131 -1.45 9.59 -6.46
N CYS A 132 -1.78 10.69 -7.14
CA CYS A 132 -1.89 10.79 -8.60
C CYS A 132 -0.56 11.26 -9.20
N LEU A 133 0.31 10.30 -9.54
CA LEU A 133 1.65 10.62 -10.08
C LEU A 133 1.64 11.01 -11.57
N LEU A 134 0.50 10.94 -12.26
CA LEU A 134 0.33 11.42 -13.63
C LEU A 134 -0.59 12.65 -13.70
N PRO A 135 -0.26 13.66 -14.52
CA PRO A 135 -1.22 14.69 -14.91
C PRO A 135 -2.45 14.06 -15.57
N GLY A 136 -3.66 14.37 -15.08
CA GLY A 136 -4.90 13.78 -15.59
C GLY A 136 -5.04 12.27 -15.34
N GLY A 137 -4.27 11.73 -14.39
CA GLY A 137 -4.36 10.33 -13.97
C GLY A 137 -5.74 9.97 -13.38
N PRO A 138 -5.99 8.67 -13.16
CA PRO A 138 -7.27 8.23 -12.59
C PRO A 138 -7.49 8.89 -11.23
N HIS A 139 -8.63 9.56 -11.09
CA HIS A 139 -9.02 10.20 -9.83
C HIS A 139 -9.64 9.22 -8.82
N LYS A 140 -9.75 7.94 -9.19
CA LYS A 140 -10.30 6.87 -8.35
C LYS A 140 -9.52 5.57 -8.53
N ALA A 141 -9.49 4.73 -7.51
CA ALA A 141 -8.93 3.39 -7.57
C ALA A 141 -9.71 2.42 -6.68
N TRP A 142 -9.64 1.13 -7.03
CA TRP A 142 -10.10 0.03 -6.19
C TRP A 142 -9.01 -0.31 -5.18
N LEU A 143 -9.31 -0.16 -3.89
CA LEU A 143 -8.35 -0.31 -2.81
C LEU A 143 -8.88 -1.29 -1.77
N GLY A 144 -7.96 -1.95 -1.08
CA GLY A 144 -8.31 -2.76 0.08
C GLY A 144 -8.77 -1.86 1.23
N ARG A 145 -9.85 -2.23 1.90
CA ARG A 145 -10.32 -1.50 3.10
C ARG A 145 -9.87 -2.27 4.34
N LEU A 146 -9.24 -1.58 5.28
CA LEU A 146 -8.78 -2.20 6.52
C LEU A 146 -9.94 -2.27 7.51
N HIS A 147 -10.19 -3.44 8.09
CA HIS A 147 -11.14 -3.62 9.17
C HIS A 147 -10.52 -4.43 10.31
N ALA A 148 -10.89 -4.14 11.56
CA ALA A 148 -10.27 -4.76 12.73
C ALA A 148 -10.53 -6.28 12.87
N GLN A 149 -11.40 -6.85 12.03
CA GLN A 149 -11.75 -8.29 12.05
C GLN A 149 -10.89 -9.13 11.08
N ASP A 150 -9.83 -8.56 10.50
CA ASP A 150 -9.02 -9.17 9.44
C ASP A 150 -7.73 -9.89 9.91
#